data_AF-A0A0T9B953-F1
#
_entry.id   AF-A0A0T9B953-F1
#
_cell.length_a   1.000
_cell.length_b   1.000
_cell.length_c   1.000
_cell.angle_alpha   90.00
_cell.angle_beta   90.00
_cell.angle_gamma   90.00
#
_symmetry.space_group_name_H-M   'P 1'
#
loop_
_entity.id
_entity.type
_entity.pdbx_description
1 polymer ?
#
loop_
_entity_poly.entity_id
_entity_poly.type
_entity_poly.pdbx_seq_one_letter_code
_entity_poly.pdbx_strand_id
1 'polypeptide(L)'
;MGGAIQAQLAPRDDAERRKALEAGYDLNQVLTTEDLVSGENVFFCATGVTDGDLLKGVRYYPGGCTTHSIVMRSKSGTVRMIEAYHRLSKLNEYSAIDFTGDSSAVYPLP
;
A
#
# COMPACT_ATOMS: atom_id res chain seq x y z
N MET A 1 5.85 -5.95 -14.30
CA MET A 1 4.55 -6.67 -14.35
C MET A 1 4.04 -6.81 -15.79
N GLY A 2 4.31 -5.85 -16.69
CA GLY A 2 3.97 -6.01 -18.12
C GLY A 2 2.48 -6.00 -18.45
N GLY A 3 1.65 -5.55 -17.50
CA GLY A 3 0.23 -5.31 -17.72
C GLY A 3 -0.03 -3.87 -18.14
N ALA A 4 -1.28 -3.58 -18.50
CA ALA A 4 -1.76 -2.25 -18.83
C ALA A 4 -2.96 -1.90 -17.96
N ILE A 5 -3.08 -0.62 -17.60
CA ILE A 5 -4.26 -0.05 -16.98
C ILE A 5 -4.79 1.08 -17.86
N GLN A 6 -6.11 1.18 -17.94
CA GLN A 6 -6.80 2.31 -18.55
C GLN A 6 -7.83 2.83 -17.56
N ALA A 7 -7.97 4.15 -17.49
CA ALA A 7 -8.90 4.82 -16.60
C ALA A 7 -9.56 6.01 -17.29
N GLN A 8 -10.71 6.43 -16.76
CA GLN A 8 -11.37 7.68 -17.12
C GLN A 8 -11.89 8.31 -15.83
N LEU A 9 -11.86 9.64 -15.76
CA LEU A 9 -12.39 10.35 -14.60
C LEU A 9 -13.92 10.20 -14.53
N ALA A 10 -14.42 9.74 -13.39
CA ALA A 10 -15.85 9.51 -13.15
C ALA A 10 -16.35 10.39 -11.99
N PRO A 11 -16.48 11.72 -12.18
CA PRO A 11 -17.02 12.61 -11.16
C PRO A 11 -18.47 12.22 -10.82
N ARG A 12 -18.80 12.21 -9.53
CA ARG A 12 -20.10 11.74 -9.02
C ARG A 12 -21.17 12.82 -9.02
N ASP A 13 -20.76 14.08 -9.00
CA ASP A 13 -21.64 15.24 -8.98
C ASP A 13 -21.06 16.43 -9.77
N ASP A 14 -21.88 17.48 -9.93
CA ASP A 14 -21.49 18.69 -10.66
C ASP A 14 -20.37 19.48 -9.98
N ALA A 15 -20.20 19.33 -8.66
CA ALA A 15 -19.13 20.00 -7.93
C ALA A 15 -17.78 19.34 -8.23
N GLU A 16 -17.70 18.01 -8.21
CA GLU A 16 -16.53 17.23 -8.65
C GLU A 16 -16.24 17.48 -10.14
N ARG A 17 -17.28 17.48 -10.99
CA ARG A 17 -17.15 17.74 -12.43
C ARG A 17 -16.50 19.09 -12.70
N ARG A 18 -16.99 20.14 -12.04
CA ARG A 18 -16.47 21.50 -12.19
C ARG A 18 -15.03 21.61 -11.69
N LYS A 19 -14.69 21.02 -10.54
CA LYS A 19 -13.31 21.00 -10.01
C LYS A 19 -12.34 20.35 -11.00
N ALA A 20 -12.74 19.25 -11.63
CA ALA A 20 -11.90 18.57 -12.61
C ALA A 20 -11.66 19.43 -13.86
N LEU A 21 -12.71 20.06 -14.39
CA LEU A 21 -12.60 20.96 -15.56
C LEU A 21 -11.78 22.22 -15.25
N GLU A 22 -11.99 22.83 -14.08
CA GLU A 22 -11.21 23.98 -13.60
C GLU A 22 -9.73 23.64 -13.40
N ALA A 23 -9.43 22.39 -13.01
CA ALA A 23 -8.07 21.86 -12.94
C ALA A 23 -7.48 21.49 -14.33
N GLY A 24 -8.25 21.66 -15.41
CA GLY A 24 -7.81 21.45 -16.79
C GLY A 24 -7.91 19.99 -17.28
N TYR A 25 -8.62 19.13 -16.57
CA TYR A 25 -8.80 17.73 -17.00
C TYR A 25 -9.90 17.60 -18.06
N ASP A 26 -9.65 16.79 -19.08
CA ASP A 26 -10.69 16.33 -20.01
C ASP A 26 -11.36 15.08 -19.43
N LEU A 27 -12.67 15.20 -19.16
CA LEU A 27 -13.47 14.11 -18.59
C LEU A 27 -13.74 12.97 -19.60
N ASN A 28 -13.55 13.21 -20.90
CA ASN A 28 -13.72 12.19 -21.93
C ASN A 28 -12.39 11.49 -22.26
N GLN A 29 -11.27 11.95 -21.74
CA GLN A 29 -9.97 11.36 -22.00
C GLN A 29 -9.89 9.95 -21.39
N VAL A 30 -9.38 9.00 -22.19
CA VAL A 30 -8.91 7.70 -21.69
C VAL A 30 -7.46 7.86 -21.27
N LEU A 31 -7.20 7.70 -19.98
CA LEU A 31 -5.87 7.72 -19.39
C LEU A 31 -5.25 6.33 -19.49
N THR A 32 -4.07 6.25 -20.09
CA THR A 32 -3.25 5.04 -20.19
C THR A 32 -2.35 4.86 -18.97
N THR A 33 -1.64 3.73 -18.87
CA THR A 33 -0.65 3.50 -17.81
C THR A 33 0.40 4.60 -17.76
N GLU A 34 0.85 5.04 -18.94
CA GLU A 34 1.87 6.06 -19.12
C GLU A 34 1.37 7.46 -18.71
N ASP A 35 0.07 7.73 -18.90
CA ASP A 35 -0.57 8.97 -18.42
C ASP A 35 -0.69 8.97 -16.88
N LEU A 36 -0.99 7.82 -16.28
CA LEU A 36 -1.17 7.66 -14.84
C LEU A 36 0.15 7.62 -14.08
N VAL A 37 1.20 7.04 -14.68
CA VAL A 37 2.52 6.85 -14.09
C VAL A 37 3.61 7.06 -15.15
N SER A 38 4.03 8.31 -15.33
CA SER A 38 4.97 8.70 -16.39
C SER A 38 6.46 8.55 -16.05
N GLY A 39 6.79 8.11 -14.84
CA GLY A 39 8.17 7.98 -14.38
C GLY A 39 8.89 6.73 -14.90
N GLU A 40 10.17 6.85 -15.26
CA GLU A 40 10.99 5.69 -15.66
C GLU A 40 11.50 4.87 -14.46
N ASN A 41 11.51 5.46 -13.26
CA ASN A 41 11.98 4.84 -12.02
C ASN A 41 10.91 4.94 -10.93
N VAL A 42 9.98 4.00 -10.96
CA VAL A 42 8.80 3.94 -10.11
C VAL A 42 9.00 2.87 -9.05
N PHE A 43 8.56 3.17 -7.84
CA PHE A 43 8.48 2.22 -6.73
C PHE A 43 7.02 2.02 -6.37
N PHE A 44 6.63 0.76 -6.18
CA PHE A 44 5.32 0.40 -5.66
C PHE A 44 5.52 -0.43 -4.40
N CYS A 45 4.80 -0.08 -3.34
CA CYS A 45 4.73 -0.88 -2.13
C CYS A 45 3.28 -1.01 -1.66
N ALA A 46 2.90 -2.21 -1.23
CA ALA A 46 1.61 -2.47 -0.62
C ALA A 46 1.79 -3.46 0.52
N THR A 47 1.00 -3.29 1.58
CA THR A 47 0.97 -4.17 2.76
C THR A 47 -0.48 -4.54 3.04
N GLY A 48 -0.75 -5.82 3.26
CA GLY A 48 -2.09 -6.29 3.58
C GLY A 48 -2.51 -5.84 4.98
N VAL A 49 -3.65 -5.13 5.07
CA VAL A 49 -4.28 -4.81 6.35
C VAL A 49 -5.19 -5.95 6.77
N THR A 50 -6.11 -6.34 5.88
CA THR A 50 -6.92 -7.56 5.95
C THR A 50 -6.45 -8.56 4.90
N ASP A 51 -6.84 -9.83 5.05
CA ASP A 51 -6.57 -10.83 4.03
C ASP A 51 -7.24 -10.43 2.71
N GLY A 52 -6.46 -10.47 1.64
CA GLY A 52 -6.92 -10.31 0.26
C GLY A 52 -6.17 -11.26 -0.66
N ASP A 53 -6.50 -11.24 -1.94
CA ASP A 53 -5.99 -12.21 -2.90
C ASP A 53 -4.46 -12.16 -3.06
N LEU A 54 -3.87 -10.97 -2.92
CA LEU A 54 -2.43 -10.76 -3.13
C LEU A 54 -1.62 -10.82 -1.82
N LEU A 55 -2.15 -10.27 -0.73
CA LEU A 55 -1.43 -10.08 0.53
C LEU A 55 -2.28 -10.57 1.70
N LYS A 56 -1.59 -11.14 2.69
CA LYS A 56 -2.21 -11.52 3.95
C LYS A 56 -2.35 -10.27 4.81
N GLY A 57 -3.43 -10.19 5.57
CA GLY A 57 -3.65 -9.16 6.56
C GLY A 57 -2.67 -9.25 7.71
N VAL A 58 -2.68 -8.21 8.55
CA VAL A 58 -1.86 -8.18 9.77
C VAL A 58 -2.35 -9.27 10.72
N ARG A 59 -1.42 -10.11 11.19
CA ARG A 59 -1.73 -11.13 12.21
C ARG A 59 -1.09 -10.72 13.52
N TYR A 60 -1.92 -10.53 14.53
CA TYR A 60 -1.50 -10.20 15.87
C TYR A 60 -1.42 -11.47 16.72
N TYR A 61 -0.46 -11.47 17.64
CA TYR A 61 -0.29 -12.51 18.66
C TYR A 61 0.30 -11.86 19.91
N PRO A 62 0.26 -12.56 21.05
CA PRO A 62 0.91 -12.08 22.26
C PRO A 62 2.37 -11.67 21.96
N GLY A 63 2.71 -10.41 22.24
CA GLY A 63 4.06 -9.85 22.07
C GLY A 63 4.40 -9.28 20.69
N GLY A 64 3.58 -9.46 19.64
CA GLY A 64 3.97 -9.05 18.29
C GLY A 64 2.90 -9.09 17.21
N CYS A 65 3.33 -8.81 15.98
CA CYS A 65 2.52 -9.06 14.78
C CYS A 65 3.37 -9.40 13.55
N THR A 66 2.76 -10.01 12.54
CA THR A 66 3.33 -10.14 11.20
C THR A 66 2.57 -9.32 10.19
N THR A 67 3.31 -8.84 9.20
CA THR A 67 2.76 -8.16 8.01
C THR A 67 3.27 -8.84 6.75
N HIS A 68 2.43 -8.90 5.73
CA HIS A 68 2.80 -9.37 4.40
C HIS A 68 2.74 -8.22 3.40
N SER A 69 3.87 -7.95 2.75
CA SER A 69 4.03 -6.81 1.84
C SER A 69 4.62 -7.24 0.49
N ILE A 70 4.31 -6.48 -0.55
CA ILE A 70 4.99 -6.54 -1.84
C ILE A 70 5.69 -5.21 -2.09
N VAL A 71 6.93 -5.26 -2.57
CA VAL A 71 7.71 -4.09 -2.99
C VAL A 71 8.29 -4.32 -4.37
N MET A 72 8.08 -3.36 -5.27
CA MET A 72 8.49 -3.44 -6.67
C MET A 72 9.21 -2.19 -7.12
N ARG A 73 10.11 -2.34 -8.09
CA ARG A 73 10.78 -1.20 -8.75
C ARG A 73 10.83 -1.40 -10.26
N SER A 74 10.33 -0.43 -11.03
CA SER A 74 10.28 -0.52 -12.51
C SER A 74 11.68 -0.67 -13.10
N LYS A 75 12.61 0.20 -12.71
CA LYS A 75 13.95 0.28 -13.30
C LYS A 75 14.80 -0.97 -13.11
N SER A 76 14.63 -1.70 -11.99
CA SER A 76 15.36 -2.95 -11.76
C SER A 76 14.56 -4.20 -12.10
N GLY A 77 13.27 -4.06 -12.45
CA GLY A 77 12.35 -5.19 -12.64
C GLY A 77 12.13 -6.04 -11.39
N THR A 78 12.63 -5.62 -10.22
CA THR A 78 12.64 -6.44 -9.01
C THR A 78 11.27 -6.43 -8.35
N VAL A 79 10.81 -7.62 -7.95
CA VAL A 79 9.63 -7.82 -7.10
C VAL A 79 10.09 -8.54 -5.84
N ARG A 80 9.74 -8.01 -4.67
CA ARG A 80 10.03 -8.61 -3.37
C ARG A 80 8.72 -8.85 -2.64
N MET A 81 8.52 -10.08 -2.21
CA MET A 81 7.53 -10.41 -1.20
C MET A 81 8.25 -10.37 0.16
N ILE A 82 7.67 -9.67 1.13
CA ILE A 82 8.27 -9.44 2.43
C ILE A 82 7.29 -9.91 3.50
N GLU A 83 7.70 -10.89 4.29
CA GLU A 83 7.07 -11.21 5.57
C GLU A 83 7.92 -10.61 6.67
N ALA A 84 7.34 -9.69 7.44
CA ALA A 84 8.04 -9.00 8.53
C ALA A 84 7.43 -9.37 9.88
N TYR A 85 8.28 -9.56 10.87
CA TYR A 85 7.94 -9.91 12.25
C TYR A 85 8.26 -8.72 13.15
N HIS A 86 7.22 -8.15 13.75
CA HIS A 86 7.31 -6.92 14.54
C HIS A 86 7.19 -7.24 16.02
N ARG A 87 8.15 -6.75 16.82
CA ARG A 87 8.11 -6.83 18.29
C ARG A 87 7.43 -5.57 18.83
N LEU A 88 6.16 -5.66 19.22
CA LEU A 88 5.37 -4.50 19.61
C LEU A 88 5.90 -3.83 20.88
N SER A 89 6.38 -4.62 21.85
CA SER A 89 7.05 -4.12 23.07
C SER A 89 8.20 -3.17 22.76
N LYS A 90 9.07 -3.54 21.82
CA LYS A 90 10.19 -2.71 21.38
C LYS A 90 9.72 -1.55 20.50
N LEU A 91 8.69 -1.74 19.69
CA LEU A 91 8.11 -0.66 18.89
C LEU A 91 7.54 0.46 19.77
N ASN A 92 6.94 0.10 20.91
CA ASN A 92 6.41 1.05 21.90
C ASN A 92 7.47 1.97 22.48
N GLU A 93 8.73 1.55 22.60
CA GLU A 93 9.82 2.42 23.05
C GLU A 93 10.03 3.63 22.13
N TYR A 94 9.60 3.54 20.87
CA TYR A 94 9.83 4.56 19.83
C TYR A 94 8.53 5.09 19.20
N SER A 95 7.37 4.62 19.64
CA SER A 95 6.08 4.97 19.08
C SER A 95 5.37 6.05 19.90
N ALA A 96 4.73 7.00 19.21
CA ALA A 96 3.80 7.94 19.83
C ALA A 96 2.41 7.30 20.10
N ILE A 97 2.15 6.12 19.53
CA ILE A 97 0.92 5.35 19.68
C ILE A 97 1.22 4.16 20.59
N ASP A 98 0.38 3.95 21.60
CA ASP A 98 0.47 2.81 22.50
C ASP A 98 -0.03 1.54 21.81
N PHE A 99 0.89 0.60 21.60
CA PHE A 99 0.61 -0.75 21.09
C PHE A 99 0.67 -1.81 22.19
N THR A 100 0.72 -1.42 23.47
CA THR A 100 0.84 -2.39 24.59
C THR A 100 -0.44 -3.20 24.78
N GLY A 101 -0.29 -4.51 24.65
CA GLY A 101 -1.08 -5.54 25.33
C GLY A 101 -0.19 -6.23 26.37
N ASP A 102 -0.28 -7.56 26.50
CA ASP A 102 0.63 -8.33 27.37
C ASP A 102 2.10 -8.17 26.96
N SER A 103 2.88 -7.49 27.80
CA SER A 103 4.30 -7.18 27.60
C SER A 103 5.24 -8.34 27.94
N SER A 104 4.72 -9.43 28.49
CA SER A 104 5.48 -10.60 28.94
C SER A 104 5.51 -11.75 27.92
N ALA A 105 4.76 -11.63 26.82
CA ALA A 105 4.59 -12.69 25.85
C ALA A 105 5.84 -12.98 25.00
N VAL A 106 6.11 -14.28 24.79
CA VAL A 106 7.24 -14.78 23.98
C VAL A 106 6.97 -14.53 22.50
N TYR A 107 7.92 -13.88 21.82
CA TYR A 107 7.80 -13.51 20.41
C TYR A 107 7.85 -14.75 19.50
N PRO A 108 6.92 -14.90 18.55
CA PRO A 108 7.14 -15.80 17.44
C PRO A 108 8.17 -15.15 16.50
N LEU A 109 9.40 -15.63 16.58
CA LEU A 109 10.35 -15.55 15.47
C LEU A 109 10.22 -16.86 14.68
N PRO A 110 10.50 -16.86 13.37
CA PRO A 110 10.73 -18.11 12.65
C PRO A 110 11.87 -18.92 13.27
#